data_AF-A0A3B0CXD6-F1
#
_entry.id   AF-A0A3B0CXD6-F1
#
_cell.length_a   1.000
_cell.length_b   1.000
_cell.length_c   1.000
_cell.angle_alpha   90.00
_cell.angle_beta   90.00
_cell.angle_gamma   90.00
#
_symmetry.space_group_name_H-M   'P 1'
#
loop_
_entity.id
_entity.type
_entity.pdbx_description
1 polymer ?
#
loop_
_entity_poly.entity_id
_entity_poly.type
_entity_poly.pdbx_seq_one_letter_code
_entity_poly.pdbx_strand_id
1 'polypeptide(L)'
;MEQEKRKIIIYEIEQWRRSKLLPEHYCDFLMNLYDAKPADKDFSVLGVSKNAIQNSNWKVWLLGCVLSALIAYIVFHFNAFRFPLQIMSVVLVVGICYGFGFKYARKAPIIGYALVGLGSIALLGAGFYLLRLHDMNEPSIALAYVAFCSMIWIVIGLLARMGLFHYCGWSGLVLVYAYLLHERVELGWIGAQLSWLPLCVLFCWLGWLLHRASKSAGAVLLLVGFTLWWMPELYGMYTGEISGTLIQLLLLCKLITAAALLFGLRKKWIEWVF
;
A
#
# COMPACT_ATOMS: atom_id res chain seq x y z
N MET A 1 -2.67 -1.23 49.19
CA MET A 1 -1.70 -2.31 49.52
C MET A 1 -0.55 -2.44 48.51
N GLU A 2 -0.76 -2.49 47.19
CA GLU A 2 0.35 -2.60 46.21
C GLU A 2 1.29 -1.37 46.16
N GLN A 3 0.75 -0.16 46.27
CA GLN A 3 1.58 1.06 46.25
C GLN A 3 2.53 1.17 47.46
N GLU A 4 2.15 0.59 48.58
CA GLU A 4 2.94 0.58 49.81
C GLU A 4 4.09 -0.43 49.70
N LYS A 5 3.80 -1.64 49.19
CA LYS A 5 4.82 -2.63 48.82
C LYS A 5 5.82 -2.09 47.80
N ARG A 6 5.36 -1.31 46.81
CA ARG A 6 6.21 -0.66 45.81
C ARG A 6 7.18 0.35 46.43
N LYS A 7 6.72 1.17 47.37
CA LYS A 7 7.60 2.12 48.09
C LYS A 7 8.68 1.40 48.88
N ILE A 8 8.34 0.27 49.51
CA ILE A 8 9.29 -0.56 50.24
C ILE A 8 10.35 -1.13 49.29
N ILE A 9 9.95 -1.67 48.13
CA ILE A 9 10.89 -2.23 47.14
C ILE A 9 11.84 -1.17 46.57
N ILE A 10 11.33 0.04 46.27
CA ILE A 10 12.17 1.15 45.78
C ILE A 10 13.21 1.56 46.83
N TYR A 11 12.80 1.62 48.10
CA TYR A 11 13.71 1.92 49.21
C TYR A 11 14.80 0.84 49.37
N GLU A 12 14.45 -0.45 49.24
CA GLU A 12 15.42 -1.55 49.30
C GLU A 12 16.44 -1.50 48.16
N ILE A 13 16.01 -1.19 46.93
CA ILE A 13 16.91 -1.05 45.78
C ILE A 13 17.92 0.08 46.00
N GLU A 14 17.49 1.22 46.57
CA GLU A 14 18.41 2.31 46.93
C GLU A 14 19.41 1.90 48.03
N GLN A 15 18.96 1.12 49.02
CA GLN A 15 19.84 0.59 50.06
C GLN A 15 20.89 -0.37 49.48
N TRP A 16 20.51 -1.25 48.55
CA TRP A 16 21.46 -2.15 47.86
C TRP A 16 22.49 -1.39 47.03
N ARG A 17 22.07 -0.27 46.42
CA ARG A 17 22.97 0.63 45.69
C ARG A 17 23.97 1.33 46.61
N ARG A 18 23.52 1.87 47.74
CA ARG A 18 24.39 2.56 48.73
C ARG A 18 25.36 1.61 49.41
N SER A 19 24.93 0.38 49.69
CA SER A 19 25.76 -0.66 50.32
C SER A 19 26.66 -1.42 49.33
N LYS A 20 26.57 -1.13 48.02
CA LYS A 20 27.28 -1.85 46.93
C LYS A 20 27.02 -3.36 46.93
N LEU A 21 25.85 -3.79 47.38
CA LEU A 21 25.43 -5.19 47.42
C LEU A 21 25.14 -5.74 46.02
N LEU A 22 24.75 -4.85 45.09
CA LEU A 22 24.49 -5.15 43.69
C LEU A 22 25.20 -4.12 42.79
N PRO A 23 25.71 -4.52 41.61
CA PRO A 23 26.28 -3.59 40.65
C PRO A 23 25.25 -2.57 40.16
N GLU A 24 25.67 -1.32 39.93
CA GLU A 24 24.78 -0.18 39.64
C GLU A 24 23.83 -0.43 38.45
N HIS A 25 24.30 -1.09 37.40
CA HIS A 25 23.49 -1.41 36.22
C HIS A 25 22.27 -2.29 36.53
N TYR A 26 22.36 -3.19 37.52
CA TYR A 26 21.20 -4.01 37.94
C TYR A 26 20.21 -3.21 38.78
N CYS A 27 20.70 -2.31 39.63
CA CYS A 27 19.83 -1.37 40.35
C CYS A 27 19.08 -0.47 39.37
N ASP A 28 19.74 0.00 38.30
CA ASP A 28 19.11 0.83 37.26
C ASP A 28 18.01 0.08 36.51
N PHE A 29 18.25 -1.19 36.17
CA PHE A 29 17.24 -2.04 35.56
C PHE A 29 16.01 -2.26 36.46
N LEU A 30 16.22 -2.60 37.73
CA LEU A 30 15.13 -2.84 38.69
C LEU A 30 14.37 -1.55 39.01
N MET A 31 15.09 -0.42 39.14
CA MET A 31 14.48 0.89 39.33
C MET A 31 13.61 1.24 38.14
N ASN A 32 14.09 1.05 36.91
CA ASN A 32 13.28 1.28 35.71
C ASN A 32 12.04 0.37 35.63
N LEU A 33 12.15 -0.89 36.08
CA LEU A 33 11.02 -1.83 36.10
C LEU A 33 9.93 -1.41 37.10
N TYR A 34 10.33 -0.89 38.26
CA TYR A 34 9.42 -0.47 39.31
C TYR A 34 9.05 1.01 39.27
N ASP A 35 9.78 1.85 38.55
CA ASP A 35 9.47 3.28 38.35
C ASP A 35 8.61 3.50 37.10
N ALA A 36 8.68 2.56 36.15
CA ALA A 36 7.58 2.32 35.22
C ALA A 36 6.32 2.06 36.06
N LYS A 37 5.50 3.10 36.26
CA LYS A 37 4.08 2.92 36.52
C LYS A 37 3.64 1.83 35.52
N PRO A 38 2.85 0.82 35.91
CA PRO A 38 2.17 0.03 34.90
C PRO A 38 1.51 1.11 34.05
N ALA A 39 2.01 1.25 32.82
CA ALA A 39 1.38 2.13 31.89
C ALA A 39 -0.05 1.62 31.94
N ASP A 40 -0.98 2.47 32.36
CA ASP A 40 -2.24 2.51 31.66
C ASP A 40 -1.79 2.54 30.20
N LYS A 41 -1.70 1.34 29.61
CA LYS A 41 -1.80 1.16 28.18
C LYS A 41 -3.22 1.61 27.94
N ASP A 42 -3.38 2.93 27.92
CA ASP A 42 -4.48 3.63 27.32
C ASP A 42 -4.52 3.00 25.94
N PHE A 43 -5.42 2.03 25.80
CA PHE A 43 -5.78 1.46 24.53
C PHE A 43 -6.37 2.62 23.75
N SER A 44 -5.50 3.41 23.10
CA SER A 44 -5.90 4.49 22.24
C SER A 44 -6.37 3.83 20.94
N VAL A 45 -7.62 3.37 20.95
CA VAL A 45 -8.29 3.03 19.70
C VAL A 45 -8.33 4.33 18.90
N LEU A 46 -7.73 4.32 17.70
CA LEU A 46 -7.55 5.51 16.85
C LEU A 46 -6.68 6.67 17.43
N GLY A 47 -5.89 6.45 18.47
CA GLY A 47 -5.02 7.50 19.02
C GLY A 47 -5.74 8.53 19.90
N VAL A 48 -7.00 8.28 20.29
CA VAL A 48 -7.75 9.12 21.23
C VAL A 48 -7.66 8.51 22.63
N SER A 49 -7.06 9.22 23.58
CA SER A 49 -7.00 8.79 25.00
C SER A 49 -8.37 8.97 25.66
N LYS A 50 -8.72 8.07 26.58
CA LYS A 50 -9.97 8.16 27.38
C LYS A 50 -10.06 9.49 28.14
N ASN A 51 -8.93 10.00 28.64
CA ASN A 51 -8.87 11.28 29.33
C ASN A 51 -9.14 12.48 28.40
N ALA A 52 -8.82 12.37 27.11
CA ALA A 52 -9.11 13.41 26.13
C ALA A 52 -10.62 13.51 25.82
N ILE A 53 -11.34 12.38 25.87
CA ILE A 53 -12.80 12.35 25.68
C ILE A 53 -13.51 12.89 26.93
N GLN A 54 -13.05 12.52 28.12
CA GLN A 54 -13.68 12.92 29.38
C GLN A 54 -13.52 14.43 29.68
N ASN A 55 -12.42 15.05 29.24
CA ASN A 55 -12.18 16.49 29.38
C ASN A 55 -12.54 17.29 28.11
N SER A 56 -13.30 16.70 27.18
CA SER A 56 -13.65 17.35 25.91
C SER A 56 -14.73 18.42 26.09
N ASN A 57 -14.50 19.60 25.51
CA ASN A 57 -15.42 20.73 25.58
C ASN A 57 -16.68 20.48 24.73
N TRP A 58 -17.85 20.99 25.16
CA TRP A 58 -19.13 20.88 24.42
C TRP A 58 -19.01 21.35 22.97
N LYS A 59 -18.14 22.33 22.68
CA LYS A 59 -17.88 22.82 21.31
C LYS A 59 -17.26 21.75 20.40
N VAL A 60 -16.41 20.88 20.94
CA VAL A 60 -15.78 19.78 20.20
C VAL A 60 -16.82 18.70 19.89
N TRP A 61 -17.68 18.41 20.87
CA TRP A 61 -18.83 17.51 20.66
C TRP A 61 -19.80 18.05 19.61
N LEU A 62 -20.18 19.33 19.70
CA LEU A 62 -21.03 19.98 18.71
C LEU A 62 -20.39 19.92 17.31
N LEU A 63 -19.11 20.24 17.20
CA LEU A 63 -18.38 20.17 15.93
C LEU A 63 -18.38 18.75 15.37
N GLY A 64 -18.11 17.74 16.21
CA GLY A 64 -18.16 16.32 15.83
C GLY A 64 -19.54 15.89 15.33
N CYS A 65 -20.60 16.27 16.06
CA CYS A 65 -21.99 16.01 15.65
C CYS A 65 -22.33 16.70 14.32
N VAL A 66 -21.97 17.98 14.15
CA VAL A 66 -22.24 18.74 12.92
C VAL A 66 -21.50 18.13 11.73
N LEU A 67 -20.22 17.79 11.88
CA LEU A 67 -19.44 17.13 10.83
C LEU A 67 -20.03 15.76 10.47
N SER A 68 -20.43 14.99 11.48
CA SER A 68 -21.03 13.66 11.25
C SER A 68 -22.38 13.78 10.55
N ALA A 69 -23.21 14.74 10.95
CA ALA A 69 -24.49 15.03 10.29
C ALA A 69 -24.29 15.51 8.84
N LEU A 70 -23.27 16.34 8.60
CA LEU A 70 -22.92 16.80 7.26
C LEU A 70 -22.48 15.64 6.35
N ILE A 71 -21.60 14.77 6.86
CA ILE A 71 -21.16 13.57 6.12
C ILE A 71 -22.35 12.66 5.84
N ALA A 72 -23.21 12.40 6.83
CA ALA A 72 -24.41 11.59 6.65
C ALA A 72 -25.34 12.20 5.58
N TYR A 73 -25.59 13.50 5.65
CA TYR A 73 -26.40 14.21 4.64
C TYR A 73 -25.81 14.06 3.23
N ILE A 74 -24.49 14.25 3.07
CA ILE A 74 -23.81 14.10 1.78
C ILE A 74 -23.96 12.66 1.26
N VAL A 75 -23.79 11.65 2.11
CA VAL A 75 -23.89 10.24 1.70
C VAL A 75 -25.32 9.87 1.32
N PHE A 76 -26.33 10.25 2.12
CA PHE A 76 -27.73 9.93 1.84
C PHE A 76 -28.28 10.66 0.61
N HIS A 77 -27.86 11.91 0.38
CA HIS A 77 -28.31 12.72 -0.75
C HIS A 77 -27.32 12.74 -1.92
N PHE A 78 -26.32 11.86 -1.94
CA PHE A 78 -25.26 11.86 -2.96
C PHE A 78 -25.82 11.86 -4.39
N ASN A 79 -26.80 10.99 -4.65
CA ASN A 79 -27.43 10.85 -5.98
C ASN A 79 -28.30 12.04 -6.36
N ALA A 80 -28.77 12.83 -5.39
CA ALA A 80 -29.56 14.04 -5.65
C ALA A 80 -28.70 15.24 -6.02
N PHE A 81 -27.39 15.19 -5.77
CA PHE A 81 -26.48 16.28 -6.14
C PHE A 81 -26.24 16.33 -7.65
N ARG A 82 -25.99 17.53 -8.16
CA ARG A 82 -25.55 17.72 -9.54
C ARG A 82 -24.19 17.08 -9.75
N PHE A 83 -23.93 16.59 -10.97
CA PHE A 83 -22.69 15.90 -11.33
C PHE A 83 -21.39 16.57 -10.82
N PRO A 84 -21.19 17.90 -10.97
CA PRO A 84 -19.96 18.53 -10.45
C PRO A 84 -19.78 18.43 -8.93
N LEU A 85 -20.86 18.48 -8.16
CA LEU A 85 -20.82 18.35 -6.69
C LEU A 85 -20.48 16.92 -6.25
N GLN A 86 -20.95 15.92 -7.01
CA GLN A 86 -20.59 14.53 -6.74
C GLN A 86 -19.10 14.28 -6.98
N ILE A 87 -18.54 14.79 -8.09
CA ILE A 87 -17.09 14.73 -8.35
C ILE A 87 -16.32 15.46 -7.24
N MET A 88 -16.74 16.68 -6.89
CA MET A 88 -16.06 17.48 -5.88
C MET A 88 -16.02 16.78 -4.52
N SER A 89 -17.12 16.13 -4.11
CA SER A 89 -17.14 15.40 -2.83
C SER A 89 -16.22 14.17 -2.84
N VAL A 90 -16.19 13.40 -3.94
CA VAL A 90 -15.23 12.29 -4.11
C VAL A 90 -13.79 12.80 -4.07
N VAL A 91 -13.47 13.85 -4.84
CA VAL A 91 -12.12 14.44 -4.88
C VAL A 91 -11.71 14.95 -3.49
N LEU A 92 -12.63 15.57 -2.75
CA LEU A 92 -12.36 16.05 -1.40
C LEU A 92 -12.05 14.89 -0.44
N VAL A 93 -12.83 13.80 -0.48
CA VAL A 93 -12.58 12.61 0.36
C VAL A 93 -11.23 11.98 0.00
N VAL A 94 -10.97 11.75 -1.29
CA VAL A 94 -9.70 11.18 -1.76
C VAL A 94 -8.52 12.10 -1.39
N GLY A 95 -8.68 13.41 -1.56
CA GLY A 95 -7.67 14.41 -1.22
C GLY A 95 -7.35 14.45 0.28
N ILE A 96 -8.35 14.33 1.14
CA ILE A 96 -8.18 14.21 2.60
C ILE A 96 -7.42 12.92 2.93
N CYS A 97 -7.83 11.78 2.36
CA CYS A 97 -7.16 10.49 2.57
C CYS A 97 -5.69 10.54 2.14
N TYR A 98 -5.39 11.07 0.95
CA TYR A 98 -4.02 11.20 0.46
C TYR A 98 -3.20 12.21 1.27
N GLY A 99 -3.77 13.38 1.57
CA GLY A 99 -3.11 14.42 2.36
C GLY A 99 -2.68 13.93 3.74
N PHE A 100 -3.59 13.30 4.48
CA PHE A 100 -3.25 12.69 5.77
C PHE A 100 -2.36 11.46 5.60
N GLY A 101 -2.58 10.65 4.57
CA GLY A 101 -1.73 9.50 4.24
C GLY A 101 -0.27 9.90 4.10
N PHE A 102 0.03 10.94 3.31
CA PHE A 102 1.39 11.46 3.15
C PHE A 102 1.93 12.13 4.39
N LYS A 103 1.10 12.85 5.15
CA LYS A 103 1.50 13.47 6.42
C LYS A 103 1.96 12.43 7.44
N TYR A 104 1.26 11.29 7.52
CA TYR A 104 1.57 10.23 8.48
C TYR A 104 2.52 9.15 7.95
N ALA A 105 2.78 9.08 6.63
CA ALA A 105 3.62 8.06 6.00
C ALA A 105 5.00 7.86 6.67
N ARG A 106 5.62 8.94 7.18
CA ARG A 106 6.92 8.85 7.87
C ARG A 106 6.83 8.57 9.37
N LYS A 107 5.77 9.04 10.04
CA LYS A 107 5.62 8.94 11.50
C LYS A 107 4.95 7.65 11.93
N ALA A 108 3.97 7.19 11.15
CA ALA A 108 3.20 5.98 11.37
C ALA A 108 2.94 5.33 10.00
N PRO A 109 3.90 4.56 9.47
CA PRO A 109 3.83 4.06 8.09
C PRO A 109 2.58 3.25 7.82
N ILE A 110 2.17 2.38 8.76
CA ILE A 110 0.93 1.58 8.63
C ILE A 110 -0.30 2.47 8.41
N ILE A 111 -0.43 3.55 9.20
CA ILE A 111 -1.55 4.50 9.07
C ILE A 111 -1.47 5.25 7.75
N GLY A 112 -0.26 5.68 7.36
CA GLY A 112 -0.03 6.34 6.06
C GLY A 112 -0.45 5.45 4.89
N TYR A 113 0.01 4.20 4.86
CA TYR A 113 -0.36 3.22 3.83
C TYR A 113 -1.86 2.92 3.85
N ALA A 114 -2.48 2.78 5.02
CA ALA A 114 -3.92 2.54 5.14
C ALA A 114 -4.73 3.71 4.57
N LEU A 115 -4.37 4.95 4.89
CA LEU A 115 -5.08 6.14 4.38
C LEU A 115 -4.89 6.33 2.88
N VAL A 116 -3.69 6.14 2.33
CA VAL A 116 -3.47 6.17 0.88
C VAL A 116 -4.21 4.99 0.21
N GLY A 117 -4.29 3.83 0.87
CA GLY A 117 -5.04 2.67 0.39
C GLY A 117 -6.53 2.98 0.29
N LEU A 118 -7.12 3.51 1.36
CA LEU A 118 -8.51 3.95 1.41
C LEU A 118 -8.83 5.00 0.36
N GLY A 119 -7.97 6.01 0.20
CA GLY A 119 -8.13 7.02 -0.85
C GLY A 119 -8.07 6.42 -2.26
N SER A 120 -7.24 5.41 -2.48
CA SER A 120 -7.11 4.73 -3.77
C SER A 120 -8.31 3.84 -4.10
N ILE A 121 -8.84 3.12 -3.11
CA ILE A 121 -10.08 2.35 -3.25
C ILE A 121 -11.25 3.30 -3.51
N ALA A 122 -11.34 4.41 -2.77
CA ALA A 122 -12.37 5.42 -2.97
C ALA A 122 -12.26 6.05 -4.37
N LEU A 123 -11.04 6.40 -4.84
CA LEU A 123 -10.81 6.92 -6.18
C LEU A 123 -11.35 5.95 -7.23
N LEU A 124 -10.89 4.70 -7.23
CA LEU A 124 -11.31 3.73 -8.23
C LEU A 124 -12.81 3.42 -8.14
N GLY A 125 -13.31 3.09 -6.94
CA GLY A 125 -14.67 2.65 -6.71
C GLY A 125 -15.71 3.75 -6.93
N ALA A 126 -15.50 4.94 -6.37
CA ALA A 126 -16.42 6.05 -6.55
C ALA A 126 -16.43 6.57 -7.99
N GLY A 127 -15.28 6.51 -8.69
CA GLY A 127 -15.26 6.83 -10.12
C GLY A 127 -16.08 5.87 -10.97
N PHE A 128 -15.92 4.55 -10.75
CA PHE A 128 -16.78 3.56 -11.42
C PHE A 128 -18.27 3.73 -11.08
N TYR A 129 -18.57 4.08 -9.83
CA TYR A 129 -19.94 4.39 -9.42
C TYR A 129 -20.49 5.60 -10.18
N LEU A 130 -19.72 6.69 -10.31
CA LEU A 130 -20.14 7.88 -11.03
C LEU A 130 -20.33 7.64 -12.53
N LEU A 131 -19.43 6.87 -13.15
CA LEU A 131 -19.57 6.48 -14.55
C LEU A 131 -20.89 5.72 -14.78
N ARG A 132 -21.21 4.75 -13.91
CA ARG A 132 -22.48 4.01 -13.98
C ARG A 132 -23.69 4.89 -13.74
N LEU A 133 -23.60 5.81 -12.77
CA LEU A 133 -24.71 6.70 -12.41
C LEU A 133 -25.09 7.67 -13.55
N HIS A 134 -24.15 7.99 -14.44
CA HIS A 134 -24.36 8.91 -15.57
C HIS A 134 -24.41 8.18 -16.92
N ASP A 135 -24.70 6.88 -16.91
CA ASP A 135 -24.81 6.03 -18.10
C ASP A 135 -23.54 6.00 -18.98
N MET A 136 -22.37 6.34 -18.43
CA MET A 136 -21.06 6.28 -19.09
C MET A 136 -20.44 4.88 -18.96
N ASN A 137 -21.20 3.87 -19.40
CA ASN A 137 -20.85 2.45 -19.21
C ASN A 137 -20.04 1.85 -20.36
N GLU A 138 -19.54 2.67 -21.27
CA GLU A 138 -18.71 2.20 -22.39
C GLU A 138 -17.39 1.59 -21.87
N PRO A 139 -16.97 0.40 -22.37
CA PRO A 139 -15.72 -0.24 -21.96
C PRO A 139 -14.50 0.65 -22.18
N SER A 140 -14.48 1.43 -23.26
CA SER A 140 -13.41 2.40 -23.58
C SER A 140 -13.23 3.45 -22.47
N ILE A 141 -14.33 4.01 -21.96
CA ILE A 141 -14.32 5.01 -20.88
C ILE A 141 -13.86 4.37 -19.57
N ALA A 142 -14.36 3.17 -19.26
CA ALA A 142 -13.94 2.40 -18.08
C ALA A 142 -12.42 2.12 -18.10
N LEU A 143 -11.87 1.68 -19.24
CA LEU A 143 -10.44 1.44 -19.40
C LEU A 143 -9.62 2.72 -19.28
N ALA A 144 -10.07 3.81 -19.91
CA ALA A 144 -9.42 5.12 -19.78
C ALA A 144 -9.40 5.59 -18.32
N TYR A 145 -10.48 5.33 -17.57
CA TYR A 145 -10.54 5.64 -16.15
C TYR A 145 -9.56 4.81 -15.31
N VAL A 146 -9.49 3.50 -15.54
CA VAL A 146 -8.51 2.62 -14.88
C VAL A 146 -7.08 3.07 -15.19
N ALA A 147 -6.79 3.42 -16.45
CA ALA A 147 -5.50 3.95 -16.85
C ALA A 147 -5.17 5.26 -16.12
N PHE A 148 -6.15 6.16 -16.01
CA PHE A 148 -6.02 7.41 -15.26
C PHE A 148 -5.70 7.17 -13.77
N CYS A 149 -6.46 6.32 -13.09
CA CYS A 149 -6.17 5.93 -11.70
C CYS A 149 -4.78 5.30 -11.55
N SER A 150 -4.40 4.47 -12.50
CA SER A 150 -3.09 3.80 -12.53
C SER A 150 -1.94 4.81 -12.64
N MET A 151 -2.08 5.83 -13.48
CA MET A 151 -1.10 6.91 -13.60
C MET A 151 -0.99 7.70 -12.29
N ILE A 152 -2.11 8.01 -11.64
CA ILE A 152 -2.11 8.65 -10.31
C ILE A 152 -1.32 7.79 -9.31
N TRP A 153 -1.55 6.49 -9.27
CA TRP A 153 -0.85 5.59 -8.33
C TRP A 153 0.64 5.47 -8.61
N ILE A 154 1.06 5.50 -9.88
CA ILE A 154 2.49 5.57 -10.25
C ILE A 154 3.11 6.86 -9.72
N VAL A 155 2.47 8.02 -9.98
CA VAL A 155 2.96 9.32 -9.50
C VAL A 155 3.04 9.35 -7.98
N ILE A 156 2.00 8.89 -7.28
CA ILE A 156 1.99 8.80 -5.83
C ILE A 156 3.10 7.88 -5.31
N GLY A 157 3.23 6.69 -5.89
CA GLY A 157 4.24 5.71 -5.50
C GLY A 157 5.68 6.23 -5.69
N LEU A 158 5.93 7.00 -6.75
CA LEU A 158 7.21 7.64 -7.01
C LEU A 158 7.49 8.81 -6.05
N LEU A 159 6.54 9.73 -5.88
CA LEU A 159 6.71 10.92 -5.02
C LEU A 159 6.80 10.56 -3.54
N ALA A 160 5.93 9.66 -3.07
CA ALA A 160 5.89 9.24 -1.67
C ALA A 160 6.86 8.09 -1.36
N ARG A 161 7.59 7.57 -2.37
CA ARG A 161 8.46 6.38 -2.27
C ARG A 161 7.73 5.15 -1.71
N MET A 162 6.45 5.00 -2.07
CA MET A 162 5.61 3.89 -1.63
C MET A 162 5.59 2.82 -2.73
N GLY A 163 6.47 1.82 -2.61
CA GLY A 163 6.67 0.80 -3.63
C GLY A 163 5.40 0.02 -4.00
N LEU A 164 4.51 -0.22 -3.03
CA LEU A 164 3.23 -0.90 -3.27
C LEU A 164 2.33 -0.15 -4.25
N PHE A 165 2.13 1.16 -4.06
CA PHE A 165 1.28 1.96 -4.95
C PHE A 165 1.90 2.13 -6.35
N HIS A 166 3.23 2.26 -6.41
CA HIS A 166 3.93 2.29 -7.68
C HIS A 166 3.70 0.97 -8.46
N TYR A 167 3.81 -0.18 -7.78
CA TYR A 167 3.54 -1.48 -8.38
C TYR A 167 2.09 -1.63 -8.80
N CYS A 168 1.12 -1.28 -7.94
CA CYS A 168 -0.32 -1.33 -8.26
C CYS A 168 -0.67 -0.49 -9.48
N GLY A 169 -0.07 0.69 -9.63
CA GLY A 169 -0.27 1.53 -10.81
C GLY A 169 0.23 0.85 -12.09
N TRP A 170 1.41 0.25 -12.08
CA TRP A 170 1.88 -0.54 -13.22
C TRP A 170 1.02 -1.77 -13.47
N SER A 171 0.60 -2.50 -12.43
CA SER A 171 -0.31 -3.64 -12.59
C SER A 171 -1.62 -3.23 -13.25
N GLY A 172 -2.19 -2.06 -12.90
CA GLY A 172 -3.39 -1.53 -13.54
C GLY A 172 -3.18 -1.24 -15.03
N LEU A 173 -2.06 -0.61 -15.41
CA LEU A 173 -1.73 -0.40 -16.83
C LEU A 173 -1.48 -1.70 -17.59
N VAL A 174 -0.86 -2.70 -16.94
CA VAL A 174 -0.67 -4.03 -17.52
C VAL A 174 -2.00 -4.72 -17.79
N LEU A 175 -2.99 -4.59 -16.90
CA LEU A 175 -4.33 -5.12 -17.11
C LEU A 175 -5.07 -4.39 -18.25
N VAL A 176 -4.96 -3.07 -18.33
CA VAL A 176 -5.52 -2.30 -19.45
C VAL A 176 -4.89 -2.75 -20.77
N TYR A 177 -3.57 -2.90 -20.80
CA TYR A 177 -2.84 -3.42 -21.96
C TYR A 177 -3.30 -4.84 -22.32
N ALA A 178 -3.42 -5.74 -21.34
CA ALA A 178 -3.89 -7.11 -21.56
C ALA A 178 -5.28 -7.14 -22.21
N TYR A 179 -6.21 -6.31 -21.71
CA TYR A 179 -7.56 -6.22 -22.23
C TYR A 179 -7.58 -5.70 -23.67
N LEU A 180 -6.88 -4.59 -23.94
CA LEU A 180 -6.80 -4.02 -25.29
C LEU A 180 -6.13 -4.96 -26.28
N LEU A 181 -5.11 -5.68 -25.83
CA LEU A 181 -4.40 -6.67 -26.62
C LEU A 181 -5.35 -7.81 -27.03
N HIS A 182 -6.14 -8.32 -26.08
CA HIS A 182 -7.14 -9.35 -26.32
C HIS A 182 -8.26 -8.91 -27.28
N GLU A 183 -8.78 -7.69 -27.08
CA GLU A 183 -9.92 -7.18 -27.86
C GLU A 183 -9.54 -6.82 -29.30
N ARG A 184 -8.30 -6.35 -29.53
CA ARG A 184 -7.91 -5.76 -30.82
C ARG A 184 -7.07 -6.66 -31.71
N VAL A 185 -6.49 -7.72 -31.16
CA VAL A 185 -5.53 -8.56 -31.89
C VAL A 185 -5.81 -10.03 -31.61
N GLU A 186 -6.10 -10.78 -32.65
CA GLU A 186 -6.07 -12.25 -32.58
C GLU A 186 -4.61 -12.71 -32.50
N LEU A 187 -4.24 -13.26 -31.34
CA LEU A 187 -2.86 -13.62 -31.03
C LEU A 187 -2.74 -15.12 -30.86
N GLY A 188 -2.03 -15.75 -31.79
CA GLY A 188 -1.47 -17.08 -31.57
C GLY A 188 -0.44 -17.08 -30.43
N TRP A 189 -0.03 -18.27 -29.97
CA TRP A 189 1.03 -18.43 -28.94
C TRP A 189 2.30 -17.60 -29.19
N ILE A 190 2.81 -17.58 -30.42
CA ILE A 190 4.02 -16.81 -30.78
C ILE A 190 3.74 -15.30 -30.67
N GLY A 191 2.56 -14.86 -31.12
CA GLY A 191 2.13 -13.47 -31.01
C GLY A 191 2.06 -13.01 -29.55
N ALA A 192 1.56 -13.87 -28.65
CA ALA A 192 1.56 -13.59 -27.22
C ALA A 192 3.00 -13.42 -26.68
N GLN A 193 3.93 -14.31 -27.02
CA GLN A 193 5.34 -14.16 -26.59
C GLN A 193 5.95 -12.84 -27.09
N LEU A 194 5.73 -12.49 -28.36
CA LEU A 194 6.25 -11.25 -28.96
C LEU A 194 5.63 -9.98 -28.37
N SER A 195 4.39 -10.06 -27.87
CA SER A 195 3.71 -8.90 -27.27
C SER A 195 4.21 -8.60 -25.85
N TRP A 196 4.49 -9.66 -25.08
CA TRP A 196 4.77 -9.54 -23.65
C TRP A 196 6.28 -9.56 -23.29
N LEU A 197 7.08 -10.39 -23.96
CA LEU A 197 8.51 -10.54 -23.61
C LEU A 197 9.36 -9.28 -23.84
N PRO A 198 9.18 -8.50 -24.92
CA PRO A 198 9.91 -7.25 -25.09
C PRO A 198 9.62 -6.25 -23.96
N LEU A 199 8.37 -6.19 -23.49
CA LEU A 199 8.00 -5.38 -22.33
C LEU A 199 8.71 -5.88 -21.07
N CYS A 200 8.71 -7.20 -20.82
CA CYS A 200 9.47 -7.77 -19.70
C CYS A 200 10.95 -7.34 -19.72
N VAL A 201 11.63 -7.47 -20.87
CA VAL A 201 13.04 -7.07 -21.01
C VAL A 201 13.21 -5.58 -20.76
N LEU A 202 12.33 -4.74 -21.32
CA LEU A 202 12.35 -3.29 -21.12
C LEU A 202 12.21 -2.92 -19.65
N PHE A 203 11.23 -3.47 -18.93
CA PHE A 203 11.01 -3.19 -17.52
C PHE A 203 12.15 -3.69 -16.64
N CYS A 204 12.71 -4.88 -16.93
CA CYS A 204 13.88 -5.38 -16.23
C CYS A 204 15.10 -4.47 -16.45
N TRP A 205 15.32 -4.01 -17.69
CA TRP A 205 16.41 -3.10 -18.03
C TRP A 205 16.25 -1.72 -17.39
N LEU A 206 15.05 -1.13 -17.46
CA LEU A 206 14.74 0.14 -16.79
C LEU A 206 14.87 0.02 -15.28
N GLY A 207 14.39 -1.07 -14.69
CA GLY A 207 14.52 -1.35 -13.27
C GLY A 207 15.98 -1.43 -12.83
N TRP A 208 16.82 -2.10 -13.63
CA TRP A 208 18.28 -2.13 -13.42
C TRP A 208 18.92 -0.74 -13.52
N LEU A 209 18.56 0.05 -14.53
CA LEU A 209 19.09 1.39 -14.75
C LEU A 209 18.70 2.36 -13.62
N LEU A 210 17.41 2.39 -13.27
CA LEU A 210 16.85 3.29 -12.27
C LEU A 210 17.17 2.87 -10.84
N HIS A 211 17.61 1.63 -10.60
CA HIS A 211 18.02 1.18 -9.26
C HIS A 211 19.08 2.09 -8.64
N ARG A 212 20.03 2.61 -9.46
CA ARG A 212 21.06 3.54 -8.99
C ARG A 212 20.50 4.89 -8.55
N ALA A 213 19.46 5.39 -9.23
CA ALA A 213 18.84 6.68 -8.91
C ALA A 213 17.82 6.56 -7.76
N SER A 214 17.05 5.47 -7.73
CA SER A 214 16.06 5.18 -6.70
C SER A 214 15.94 3.66 -6.52
N LYS A 215 16.46 3.14 -5.39
CA LYS A 215 16.38 1.72 -5.05
C LYS A 215 14.94 1.20 -5.07
N SER A 216 14.00 1.99 -4.54
CA SER A 216 12.57 1.63 -4.50
C SER A 216 11.93 1.58 -5.89
N ALA A 217 12.18 2.58 -6.75
CA ALA A 217 11.61 2.59 -8.09
C ALA A 217 12.20 1.47 -8.96
N GLY A 218 13.51 1.26 -8.90
CA GLY A 218 14.17 0.16 -9.62
C GLY A 218 13.64 -1.21 -9.20
N ALA A 219 13.48 -1.44 -7.89
CA ALA A 219 12.91 -2.69 -7.37
C ALA A 219 11.48 -2.94 -7.87
N VAL A 220 10.63 -1.91 -7.90
CA VAL A 220 9.26 -2.03 -8.43
C VAL A 220 9.26 -2.38 -9.91
N LEU A 221 10.08 -1.71 -10.73
CA LEU A 221 10.14 -1.99 -12.17
C LEU A 221 10.68 -3.39 -12.46
N LEU A 222 11.63 -3.88 -11.67
CA LEU A 222 12.09 -5.29 -11.75
C LEU A 222 10.96 -6.26 -11.39
N LEU A 223 10.16 -5.94 -10.37
CA LEU A 223 8.99 -6.75 -10.00
C LEU A 223 7.93 -6.76 -11.11
N VAL A 224 7.68 -5.62 -11.76
CA VAL A 224 6.79 -5.53 -12.94
C VAL A 224 7.36 -6.34 -14.11
N GLY A 225 8.67 -6.24 -14.39
CA GLY A 225 9.31 -7.08 -15.40
C GLY A 225 9.14 -8.57 -15.11
N PHE A 226 9.32 -8.96 -13.84
CA PHE A 226 9.11 -10.33 -13.41
C PHE A 226 7.66 -10.80 -13.58
N THR A 227 6.66 -9.95 -13.33
CA THR A 227 5.26 -10.34 -13.56
C THR A 227 4.93 -10.45 -15.04
N LEU A 228 5.47 -9.57 -15.88
CA LEU A 228 5.32 -9.63 -17.34
C LEU A 228 5.96 -10.88 -17.95
N TRP A 229 7.00 -11.45 -17.33
CA TRP A 229 7.63 -12.70 -17.79
C TRP A 229 6.65 -13.87 -17.89
N TRP A 230 5.63 -13.91 -17.04
CA TRP A 230 4.62 -14.98 -16.97
C TRP A 230 3.33 -14.67 -17.74
N MET A 231 3.15 -13.43 -18.21
CA MET A 231 1.93 -13.01 -18.90
C MET A 231 1.64 -13.75 -20.22
N PRO A 232 2.62 -14.14 -21.07
CA PRO A 232 2.31 -14.91 -22.27
C PRO A 232 1.61 -16.25 -21.98
N GLU A 233 2.06 -16.97 -20.95
CA GLU A 233 1.47 -18.25 -20.56
C GLU A 233 0.11 -18.06 -19.90
N LEU A 234 -0.04 -17.04 -19.05
CA LEU A 234 -1.34 -16.68 -18.47
C LEU A 234 -2.35 -16.31 -19.57
N TYR A 235 -1.92 -15.58 -20.60
CA TYR A 235 -2.74 -15.25 -21.76
C TYR A 235 -3.14 -16.50 -22.55
N GLY A 236 -2.18 -17.38 -22.86
CA GLY A 236 -2.47 -18.63 -23.57
C GLY A 236 -3.34 -19.62 -22.78
N MET A 237 -3.25 -19.59 -21.44
CA MET A 237 -4.19 -20.31 -20.57
C MET A 237 -5.61 -19.74 -20.65
N TYR A 238 -5.73 -18.40 -20.68
CA TYR A 238 -7.01 -17.71 -20.74
C TYR A 238 -7.73 -17.92 -22.07
N THR A 239 -7.02 -17.89 -23.19
CA THR A 239 -7.60 -18.09 -24.53
C THR A 239 -7.82 -19.56 -24.88
N GLY A 240 -7.18 -20.49 -24.18
CA GLY A 240 -7.31 -21.94 -24.42
C GLY A 240 -6.58 -22.43 -25.68
N GLU A 241 -5.74 -21.61 -26.30
CA GLU A 241 -5.04 -21.97 -27.55
C GLU A 241 -3.93 -23.00 -27.36
N ILE A 242 -3.44 -23.19 -26.14
CA ILE A 242 -2.25 -24.00 -25.84
C ILE A 242 -2.67 -25.23 -25.03
N SER A 243 -2.14 -26.40 -25.38
CA SER A 243 -2.36 -27.62 -24.61
C SER A 243 -1.76 -27.49 -23.20
N GLY A 244 -2.44 -28.06 -22.20
CA GLY A 244 -2.01 -27.97 -20.80
C GLY A 244 -0.59 -28.51 -20.57
N THR A 245 -0.19 -29.57 -21.28
CA THR A 245 1.17 -30.13 -21.23
C THR A 245 2.22 -29.15 -21.75
N LEU A 246 1.93 -28.44 -22.84
CA LEU A 246 2.85 -27.46 -23.40
C LEU A 246 3.01 -26.25 -22.46
N ILE A 247 1.93 -25.79 -21.83
CA ILE A 247 1.98 -24.73 -20.80
C ILE A 247 2.86 -25.15 -19.62
N GLN A 248 2.68 -26.38 -19.10
CA GLN A 248 3.51 -26.90 -18.01
C GLN A 248 4.99 -26.93 -18.38
N LEU A 249 5.33 -27.39 -19.59
CA LEU A 249 6.71 -27.43 -20.08
C LEU A 249 7.29 -26.02 -20.23
N LEU A 250 6.55 -25.07 -20.78
CA LEU A 250 6.97 -23.68 -20.90
C LEU A 250 7.23 -23.02 -19.54
N LEU A 251 6.33 -23.24 -18.57
CA LEU A 251 6.50 -22.72 -17.21
C LEU A 251 7.74 -23.32 -16.54
N LEU A 252 7.98 -24.63 -16.68
CA LEU A 252 9.18 -25.30 -16.17
C LEU A 252 10.46 -24.74 -16.81
N CYS A 253 10.48 -24.60 -18.14
CA CYS A 253 11.61 -24.00 -18.86
C CYS A 253 11.87 -22.56 -18.39
N LYS A 254 10.82 -21.75 -18.19
CA LYS A 254 10.91 -20.38 -17.67
C LYS A 254 11.43 -20.34 -16.24
N LEU A 255 11.00 -21.26 -15.37
CA LEU A 255 11.52 -21.40 -14.00
C LEU A 255 13.02 -21.75 -14.00
N ILE A 256 13.43 -22.73 -14.81
CA ILE A 256 14.84 -23.12 -14.94
C ILE A 256 15.67 -21.95 -15.46
N THR A 257 15.17 -21.24 -16.47
CA THR A 257 15.83 -20.06 -17.04
C THR A 257 15.98 -18.95 -16.00
N ALA A 258 14.90 -18.64 -15.26
CA ALA A 258 14.93 -17.65 -14.19
C ALA A 258 15.92 -18.04 -13.07
N ALA A 259 15.94 -19.32 -12.67
CA ALA A 259 16.87 -19.84 -11.67
C ALA A 259 18.33 -19.74 -12.14
N ALA A 260 18.61 -20.12 -13.40
CA ALA A 260 19.93 -20.00 -13.99
C ALA A 260 20.41 -18.54 -14.07
N LEU A 261 19.51 -17.62 -14.47
CA LEU A 261 19.79 -16.18 -14.51
C LEU A 261 20.06 -15.62 -13.11
N LEU A 262 19.23 -15.95 -12.11
CA LEU A 262 19.45 -15.55 -10.72
C LEU A 262 20.78 -16.08 -10.19
N PHE A 263 21.11 -17.35 -10.44
CA PHE A 263 22.38 -17.91 -10.01
C PHE A 263 23.59 -17.29 -10.73
N GLY A 264 23.49 -17.07 -12.04
CA GLY A 264 24.54 -16.43 -12.84
C GLY A 264 24.79 -14.98 -12.44
N LEU A 265 23.72 -14.24 -12.14
CA LEU A 265 23.76 -12.83 -11.74
C LEU A 265 23.89 -12.64 -10.22
N ARG A 266 24.13 -13.70 -9.43
CA ARG A 266 24.20 -13.63 -7.95
C ARG A 266 25.09 -12.53 -7.41
N LYS A 267 26.28 -12.36 -7.98
CA LYS A 267 27.22 -11.30 -7.55
C LYS A 267 26.65 -9.89 -7.73
N LYS A 268 25.77 -9.72 -8.73
CA LYS A 268 25.17 -8.45 -9.10
C LYS A 268 23.93 -8.12 -8.28
N TRP A 269 23.06 -9.09 -8.00
CA TRP A 269 21.83 -8.83 -7.25
C TRP A 269 21.99 -8.99 -5.72
N ILE A 270 22.99 -9.73 -5.23
CA ILE A 270 23.26 -9.82 -3.78
C ILE A 270 23.63 -8.46 -3.19
N GLU A 271 24.43 -7.64 -3.91
CA GLU A 271 24.72 -6.24 -3.53
C GLU A 271 23.48 -5.33 -3.47
N TRP A 272 22.35 -5.79 -4.00
CA TRP A 272 21.10 -5.01 -4.01
C TRP A 272 20.19 -5.36 -2.84
N VAL A 273 20.31 -6.58 -2.31
CA VAL A 273 19.50 -7.11 -1.21
C VAL A 273 20.16 -6.86 0.15
N PHE A 274 21.49 -6.82 0.20
CA PHE A 274 22.31 -6.55 1.38
C PHE A 274 23.03 -5.21 1.27
#